data_AF-A0A519VM48-F1
#
_entry.id   AF-A0A519VM48-F1
#
_cell.length_a   1.000
_cell.length_b   1.000
_cell.length_c   1.000
_cell.angle_alpha   90.00
_cell.angle_beta   90.00
_cell.angle_gamma   90.00
#
_symmetry.space_group_name_H-M   'P 1'
#
loop_
_entity.id
_entity.type
_entity.pdbx_description
1 polymer ?
#
loop_
_entity_poly.entity_id
_entity_poly.type
_entity_poly.pdbx_seq_one_letter_code
_entity_poly.pdbx_strand_id
1 'polypeptide(L)'
;MDSTTALAADAHLIRAIQAGDERALSQLYRLHWPMVSHFVLQNSGSEDDARDVYQEGVMVFYEKVRENSLELSCQIKTYLYAVCRRLWL
;
A
#
# COMPACT_ATOMS: atom_id res chain seq x y z
N MET A 1 5.24 3.83 19.11
CA MET A 1 6.13 4.06 17.95
C MET A 1 5.91 5.49 17.51
N ASP A 2 6.95 6.31 17.53
CA ASP A 2 6.88 7.70 17.05
C ASP A 2 6.67 7.72 15.52
N SER A 3 5.83 8.63 15.04
CA SER A 3 5.49 8.80 13.62
C SER A 3 6.72 9.09 12.76
N THR A 4 7.74 9.72 13.35
CA THR A 4 9.03 10.01 12.71
C THR A 4 9.78 8.75 12.26
N THR A 5 9.80 7.71 13.10
CA THR A 5 10.47 6.44 12.78
C THR A 5 9.74 5.66 11.69
N ALA A 6 8.41 5.73 11.69
CA ALA A 6 7.58 5.06 10.68
C ALA A 6 7.80 5.65 9.28
N LEU A 7 7.87 6.99 9.15
CA LEU A 7 8.17 7.64 7.87
C LEU A 7 9.56 7.27 7.34
N ALA A 8 10.56 7.13 8.23
CA ALA A 8 11.89 6.70 7.83
C ALA A 8 11.92 5.25 7.32
N ALA A 9 11.16 4.35 7.96
CA ALA A 9 11.00 2.96 7.52
C ALA A 9 10.29 2.88 6.16
N ASP A 10 9.23 3.66 5.97
CA ASP A 10 8.49 3.76 4.71
C ASP A 10 9.42 4.24 3.57
N ALA A 11 10.24 5.27 3.82
CA ALA A 11 11.22 5.77 2.86
C ALA A 11 12.29 4.74 2.49
N HIS A 12 12.65 3.83 3.39
CA HIS A 12 13.53 2.70 3.07
C HIS A 12 12.81 1.68 2.19
N LEU A 13 11.57 1.34 2.51
CA LEU A 13 10.76 0.38 1.76
C LEU A 13 10.51 0.86 0.33
N ILE A 14 10.18 2.15 0.14
CA ILE A 14 9.99 2.77 -1.18
C ILE A 14 11.27 2.67 -2.02
N ARG A 15 12.43 3.01 -1.44
CA ARG A 15 13.71 2.95 -2.16
C ARG A 15 14.08 1.51 -2.56
N ALA A 16 13.81 0.54 -1.69
CA ALA A 16 14.04 -0.86 -2.01
C ALA A 16 13.14 -1.35 -3.15
N ILE A 17 11.85 -1.00 -3.14
CA ILE A 17 10.91 -1.31 -4.24
C ILE A 17 11.34 -0.62 -5.54
N GLN A 18 11.77 0.64 -5.47
CA GLN A 18 12.29 1.39 -6.61
C GLN A 18 13.54 0.74 -7.22
N ALA A 19 14.39 0.13 -6.39
CA ALA A 19 15.55 -0.64 -6.83
C ALA A 19 15.20 -2.03 -7.39
N GLY A 20 13.93 -2.43 -7.39
CA GLY A 20 13.46 -3.74 -7.87
C GLY A 20 13.58 -4.85 -6.83
N ASP A 21 13.67 -4.55 -5.53
CA ASP A 21 13.70 -5.58 -4.50
C ASP A 21 12.31 -6.21 -4.28
N GLU A 22 12.12 -7.40 -4.85
CA GLU A 22 10.89 -8.18 -4.71
C GLU A 22 10.54 -8.53 -3.26
N ARG A 23 11.54 -8.60 -2.37
CA ARG A 23 11.31 -8.86 -0.94
C ARG A 23 10.65 -7.68 -0.25
N ALA A 24 11.02 -6.46 -0.65
CA ALA A 24 10.40 -5.23 -0.17
C ALA A 24 8.95 -5.13 -0.65
N LEU A 25 8.67 -5.46 -1.91
CA LEU A 25 7.30 -5.52 -2.43
C LEU A 25 6.46 -6.58 -1.68
N SER A 26 7.01 -7.77 -1.49
CA SER A 26 6.36 -8.84 -0.71
C SER A 26 6.09 -8.43 0.74
N GLN A 27 7.00 -7.67 1.36
CA GLN A 27 6.81 -7.13 2.70
C GLN A 27 5.67 -6.10 2.73
N LEU A 28 5.63 -5.18 1.75
CA LEU A 28 4.56 -4.19 1.62
C LEU A 28 3.18 -4.86 1.53
N TYR A 29 3.06 -5.88 0.67
CA TYR A 29 1.86 -6.70 0.52
C TYR A 29 1.39 -7.28 1.87
N ARG A 30 2.29 -7.97 2.60
CA ARG A 30 1.92 -8.60 3.87
C ARG A 30 1.57 -7.59 4.96
N LEU A 31 2.27 -6.45 5.01
CA LEU A 31 2.11 -5.47 6.07
C LEU A 31 0.77 -4.73 5.99
N HIS A 32 0.25 -4.50 4.78
CA HIS A 32 -0.93 -3.65 4.59
C HIS A 32 -2.19 -4.39 4.15
N TRP A 33 -2.08 -5.65 3.71
CA TRP A 33 -3.23 -6.49 3.38
C TRP A 33 -4.34 -6.51 4.45
N PRO A 34 -4.05 -6.78 5.75
CA PRO A 34 -5.12 -6.97 6.74
C PRO A 34 -6.04 -5.75 6.91
N MET A 35 -5.51 -4.55 6.66
CA MET A 35 -6.27 -3.31 6.82
C MET A 35 -7.20 -3.07 5.63
N VAL A 36 -6.77 -3.37 4.40
CA VAL A 36 -7.63 -3.24 3.21
C VAL A 36 -8.68 -4.34 3.15
N SER A 37 -8.29 -5.59 3.47
CA SER A 37 -9.24 -6.70 3.47
C SER A 37 -10.33 -6.52 4.52
N HIS A 38 -9.98 -6.08 5.73
CA HIS A 38 -10.96 -5.73 6.73
C HIS A 38 -11.91 -4.63 6.24
N PHE A 39 -11.39 -3.57 5.62
CA PHE A 39 -12.22 -2.49 5.10
C PHE A 39 -13.24 -2.98 4.06
N VAL A 40 -12.82 -3.74 3.05
CA VAL A 40 -13.72 -4.22 2.00
C VAL A 40 -14.80 -5.15 2.57
N LEU A 41 -14.42 -6.08 3.45
CA LEU A 41 -15.37 -6.99 4.12
C LEU A 41 -16.39 -6.24 4.99
N GLN A 42 -16.00 -5.15 5.65
CA GLN A 42 -16.92 -4.31 6.42
C GLN A 42 -17.84 -3.46 5.54
N ASN A 43 -17.57 -3.36 4.23
CA ASN A 43 -18.33 -2.55 3.29
C ASN A 43 -19.01 -3.43 2.22
N SER A 44 -19.53 -4.59 2.64
CA SER A 44 -20.31 -5.53 1.80
C SER A 44 -19.53 -6.22 0.67
N GLY A 45 -18.20 -6.21 0.71
CA GLY A 45 -17.36 -6.96 -0.22
C GLY A 45 -17.00 -8.36 0.27
N SER A 46 -16.52 -9.19 -0.63
CA SER A 46 -15.96 -10.52 -0.35
C SER A 46 -14.43 -10.48 -0.18
N GLU A 47 -13.85 -11.62 0.19
CA GLU A 47 -12.38 -11.74 0.24
C GLU A 47 -11.75 -11.62 -1.17
N ASP A 48 -12.44 -12.11 -2.20
CA ASP A 48 -11.96 -11.98 -3.58
C ASP A 48 -12.01 -10.52 -4.05
N ASP A 49 -13.08 -9.79 -3.74
CA ASP A 49 -13.16 -8.34 -4.00
C ASP A 49 -12.03 -7.59 -3.27
N ALA A 50 -11.72 -8.00 -2.03
CA ALA A 50 -10.64 -7.41 -1.27
C ALA A 50 -9.27 -7.65 -1.93
N ARG A 51 -9.03 -8.84 -2.48
CA ARG A 51 -7.80 -9.18 -3.21
C ARG A 51 -7.66 -8.33 -4.45
N ASP A 52 -8.73 -8.19 -5.22
CA ASP A 52 -8.74 -7.40 -6.46
C ASP A 52 -8.47 -5.92 -6.18
N VAL A 53 -9.20 -5.32 -5.23
CA VAL A 53 -9.02 -3.92 -4.81
C VAL A 53 -7.61 -3.69 -4.27
N TYR A 54 -7.10 -4.61 -3.44
CA TYR A 54 -5.78 -4.45 -2.87
C TYR A 54 -4.68 -4.58 -3.92
N GLN A 55 -4.79 -5.55 -4.83
CA GLN A 55 -3.86 -5.72 -5.93
C GLN A 55 -3.81 -4.47 -6.80
N GLU A 56 -4.96 -3.93 -7.19
CA GLU A 56 -5.03 -2.70 -7.98
C GLU A 56 -4.42 -1.50 -7.22
N GLY A 57 -4.76 -1.32 -5.94
CA GLY A 57 -4.20 -0.25 -5.12
C GLY A 57 -2.67 -0.36 -4.95
N VAL A 58 -2.14 -1.56 -4.81
CA VAL A 58 -0.68 -1.81 -4.74
C VAL A 58 -0.02 -1.58 -6.10
N MET A 59 -0.66 -1.94 -7.21
CA MET A 59 -0.15 -1.68 -8.55
C MET A 59 -0.02 -0.17 -8.82
N VAL A 60 -1.04 0.62 -8.47
CA VAL A 60 -0.99 2.10 -8.57
C VAL A 60 0.17 2.68 -7.75
N PHE A 61 0.38 2.17 -6.54
CA PHE A 61 1.51 2.57 -5.71
C PHE A 61 2.85 2.19 -6.36
N TYR A 62 2.97 0.94 -6.82
CA TYR A 62 4.19 0.40 -7.42
C TYR A 62 4.61 1.16 -8.67
N GLU A 63 3.67 1.46 -9.57
CA GLU A 63 3.91 2.24 -10.79
C GLU A 63 4.46 3.63 -10.45
N LYS A 64 3.86 4.32 -9.48
CA LYS A 64 4.35 5.64 -9.03
C LYS A 64 5.75 5.59 -8.42
N VAL A 65 6.07 4.53 -7.67
CA VAL A 65 7.44 4.31 -7.16
C VAL A 65 8.41 4.09 -8.33
N ARG A 66 8.03 3.25 -9.30
CA ARG A 66 8.83 2.92 -10.48
C ARG A 66 9.11 4.13 -11.36
N GLU A 67 8.13 5.01 -11.51
CA GLU A 67 8.22 6.26 -12.27
C GLU A 67 8.94 7.38 -11.52
N ASN A 68 9.32 7.17 -10.26
CA ASN A 68 9.85 8.20 -9.36
C ASN A 68 8.90 9.42 -9.23
N SER A 69 7.58 9.17 -9.35
CA SER A 69 6.52 10.19 -9.30
C SER A 69 5.73 10.15 -7.98
N LEU A 70 6.15 9.31 -7.03
CA LEU A 70 5.52 9.18 -5.73
C LEU A 70 6.02 10.27 -4.75
N GLU A 71 5.21 11.29 -4.53
CA GLU A 71 5.41 12.27 -3.45
C GLU A 71 4.50 11.92 -2.27
N LEU A 72 5.09 11.35 -1.21
CA LEU A 72 4.37 11.01 0.01
C LEU A 72 4.62 12.04 1.11
N SER A 73 3.54 12.70 1.54
CA SER A 73 3.48 13.50 2.78
C SER A 73 2.89 12.71 3.95
N CYS A 74 2.58 11.43 3.75
CA CYS A 74 1.96 10.54 4.73
C CYS A 74 2.60 9.16 4.70
N GLN A 75 2.22 8.30 5.65
CA GLN A 75 2.66 6.91 5.68
C GLN A 75 2.11 6.12 4.50
N ILE A 76 2.83 5.10 4.04
CA ILE A 76 2.39 4.16 2.98
C ILE A 76 1.04 3.55 3.34
N LYS A 77 0.87 3.21 4.62
CA LYS A 77 -0.39 2.71 5.18
C LYS A 77 -1.58 3.62 4.85
N THR A 78 -1.42 4.93 5.07
CA THR A 78 -2.49 5.92 4.84
C THR A 78 -2.78 6.07 3.36
N TYR A 79 -1.73 6.13 2.53
CA TYR A 79 -1.87 6.22 1.08
C TYR A 79 -2.64 5.02 0.51
N LEU A 80 -2.19 3.79 0.82
CA LEU A 80 -2.83 2.57 0.32
C LEU A 80 -4.29 2.48 0.75
N TYR A 81 -4.60 2.83 2.01
CA TYR A 81 -5.98 2.87 2.47
C TYR A 81 -6.84 3.86 1.66
N ALA A 82 -6.32 5.06 1.40
CA ALA A 82 -7.05 6.08 0.64
C ALA A 82 -7.31 5.65 -0.80
N VAL A 83 -6.32 5.04 -1.46
CA VAL A 83 -6.46 4.50 -2.83
C VAL A 83 -7.48 3.37 -2.85
N CYS A 84 -7.32 2.34 -2.02
CA CYS A 84 -8.21 1.19 -1.99
C CYS A 84 -9.66 1.57 -1.63
N ARG A 85 -9.83 2.51 -0.70
CA ARG A 85 -11.16 3.05 -0.36
C ARG A 85 -11.83 3.74 -1.55
N ARG A 86 -11.06 4.45 -2.38
CA ARG A 86 -11.59 5.10 -3.60
C ARG A 86 -11.92 4.09 -4.69
N LEU A 87 -11.21 2.98 -4.77
CA LEU A 87 -11.50 1.91 -5.73
C LEU A 87 -12.78 1.15 -5.38
N TRP A 88 -13.08 1.02 -4.08
CA TRP A 88 -14.25 0.27 -3.60
C TRP A 88 -15.57 1.06 -3.55
N LEU A 89 -15.54 2.34 -3.17
CA LEU A 89 -16.73 3.19 -2.97
C LEU A 89 -17.10 3.98 -4.22
#